data_AF-A0A455UCK5-F1
#
_entry.id   AF-A0A455UCK5-F1
#
_cell.length_a   1.000
_cell.length_b   1.000
_cell.length_c   1.000
_cell.angle_alpha   90.00
_cell.angle_beta   90.00
_cell.angle_gamma   90.00
#
_symmetry.space_group_name_H-M   'P 1'
#
loop_
_entity.id
_entity.type
_entity.pdbx_description
1 polymer ?
#
loop_
_entity_poly.entity_id
_entity_poly.type
_entity_poly.pdbx_seq_one_letter_code
_entity_poly.pdbx_strand_id
1 'polypeptide(L)'
;MKLTKLLPALALVAASHSAHAAYQLNVSIALSPQDPIAQAMENAKQAIEERSEGELTIQIFPNSQLGSDEDVIEQIRSGANIAILVDAGRLSEYQPELGILSAPYLVEDHSDYDQITTSPLYLDWVEGLAEASGLRLLNYNWFQGSRQMLTQNEVNTPEDLNSVRVRTINSLSG
;
A
#
# COMPACT_ATOMS: atom_id res chain seq x y z
N MET A 1 -24.34 -60.18 43.50
CA MET A 1 -24.20 -59.75 42.09
C MET A 1 -24.87 -58.38 41.94
N LYS A 2 -24.11 -57.29 42.03
CA LYS A 2 -24.59 -55.92 41.75
C LYS A 2 -23.81 -55.41 40.54
N LEU A 3 -24.50 -55.17 39.43
CA LEU A 3 -23.93 -54.60 38.21
C LEU A 3 -23.88 -53.07 38.36
N THR A 4 -22.68 -52.53 38.55
CA THR A 4 -22.42 -51.09 38.44
C THR A 4 -22.06 -50.79 37.00
N LYS A 5 -22.93 -50.06 36.29
CA LYS A 5 -22.69 -49.60 34.91
C LYS A 5 -21.63 -48.49 34.91
N LEU A 6 -20.51 -48.72 34.21
CA LEU A 6 -19.54 -47.69 33.85
C LEU A 6 -20.02 -46.98 32.57
N LEU A 7 -20.27 -45.67 32.65
CA LEU A 7 -20.37 -44.78 31.48
C LEU A 7 -18.95 -44.46 30.98
N PRO A 8 -18.65 -44.49 29.67
CA PRO A 8 -17.42 -43.90 29.17
C PRO A 8 -17.63 -42.39 29.05
N ALA A 9 -16.76 -41.62 29.71
CA ALA A 9 -16.65 -40.19 29.49
C ALA A 9 -16.11 -39.96 28.07
N LEU A 10 -16.95 -39.40 27.20
CA LEU A 10 -16.55 -38.95 25.87
C LEU A 10 -15.70 -37.68 26.05
N ALA A 11 -14.37 -37.83 26.07
CA ALA A 11 -13.45 -36.71 26.05
C ALA A 11 -13.53 -36.07 24.66
N LEU A 12 -14.23 -34.94 24.57
CA LEU A 12 -14.20 -34.08 23.40
C LEU A 12 -12.80 -33.47 23.32
N VAL A 13 -11.91 -34.10 22.53
CA VAL A 13 -10.65 -33.48 22.13
C VAL A 13 -11.03 -32.36 21.17
N ALA A 14 -11.23 -31.16 21.72
CA ALA A 14 -11.21 -29.95 20.93
C ALA A 14 -9.78 -29.85 20.37
N ALA A 15 -9.61 -30.25 19.11
CA ALA A 15 -8.39 -29.97 18.37
C ALA A 15 -8.29 -28.45 18.26
N SER A 16 -7.52 -27.87 19.17
CA SER A 16 -7.03 -26.50 19.05
C SER A 16 -6.25 -26.44 17.76
N HIS A 17 -6.88 -25.96 16.69
CA HIS A 17 -6.17 -25.49 15.52
C HIS A 17 -5.39 -24.27 16.00
N SER A 18 -4.15 -24.50 16.42
CA SER A 18 -3.17 -23.43 16.49
C SER A 18 -3.00 -22.96 15.04
N ALA A 19 -3.76 -21.93 14.66
CA ALA A 19 -3.61 -21.22 13.39
C ALA A 19 -2.25 -20.50 13.46
N HIS A 20 -1.20 -21.23 13.15
CA HIS A 20 0.09 -20.64 12.86
C HIS A 20 -0.08 -19.99 11.49
N ALA A 21 0.01 -18.65 11.42
CA ALA A 21 -0.08 -17.93 10.15
C ALA A 21 0.93 -18.55 9.15
N ALA A 22 0.44 -18.92 7.98
CA ALA A 22 1.25 -19.59 6.97
C ALA A 22 2.24 -18.61 6.31
N TYR A 23 1.88 -17.32 6.26
CA TYR A 23 2.70 -16.26 5.72
C TYR A 23 2.40 -14.90 6.38
N GLN A 24 3.43 -14.12 6.67
CA GLN A 24 3.29 -12.74 7.15
C GLN A 24 3.82 -11.77 6.09
N LEU A 25 3.01 -10.79 5.70
CA LEU A 25 3.40 -9.67 4.86
C LEU A 25 3.63 -8.42 5.72
N ASN A 26 4.84 -7.89 5.70
CA ASN A 26 5.13 -6.60 6.34
C ASN A 26 4.74 -5.47 5.37
N VAL A 27 4.14 -4.39 5.86
CA VAL A 27 3.73 -3.25 5.03
C VAL A 27 4.36 -1.98 5.60
N SER A 28 5.24 -1.34 4.84
CA SER A 28 5.85 -0.06 5.21
C SER A 28 5.00 1.11 4.71
N ILE A 29 4.76 2.09 5.59
CA ILE A 29 4.13 3.37 5.22
C ILE A 29 4.90 4.53 5.87
N ALA A 30 5.09 5.62 5.12
CA ALA A 30 5.69 6.85 5.66
C ALA A 30 4.73 7.63 6.57
N LEU A 31 3.44 7.33 6.50
CA LEU A 31 2.36 8.04 7.18
C LEU A 31 2.32 7.71 8.68
N SER A 32 1.81 8.65 9.48
CA SER A 32 1.60 8.43 10.91
C SER A 32 0.36 7.56 11.14
N PRO A 33 0.25 6.88 12.30
CA PRO A 33 -0.94 6.09 12.61
C PRO A 33 -2.26 6.90 12.67
N GLN A 34 -2.16 8.23 12.83
CA GLN A 34 -3.33 9.10 12.84
C GLN A 34 -3.81 9.46 11.43
N ASP A 35 -2.99 9.20 10.40
CA ASP A 35 -3.36 9.46 9.01
C ASP A 35 -4.57 8.61 8.58
N PRO A 36 -5.55 9.16 7.84
CA PRO A 36 -6.70 8.40 7.35
C PRO A 36 -6.33 7.15 6.55
N ILE A 37 -5.24 7.19 5.77
CA ILE A 37 -4.77 6.03 4.99
C ILE A 37 -4.21 4.95 5.90
N ALA A 38 -3.48 5.33 6.95
CA ALA A 38 -2.97 4.36 7.92
C ALA A 38 -4.13 3.64 8.62
N GLN A 39 -5.18 4.37 9.02
CA GLN A 39 -6.39 3.78 9.61
C GLN A 39 -7.14 2.88 8.62
N ALA A 40 -7.28 3.31 7.37
CA ALA A 40 -7.90 2.50 6.33
C ALA A 40 -7.09 1.23 6.01
N MET A 41 -5.76 1.27 6.15
CA MET A 41 -4.89 0.12 5.98
C MET A 41 -5.02 -0.89 7.12
N GLU A 42 -5.27 -0.45 8.36
CA GLU A 42 -5.62 -1.36 9.46
C GLU A 42 -6.94 -2.11 9.19
N ASN A 43 -7.93 -1.43 8.62
CA ASN A 43 -9.18 -2.08 8.19
C ASN A 43 -8.93 -3.07 7.03
N ALA A 44 -8.10 -2.69 6.06
CA ALA A 44 -7.73 -3.57 4.95
C ALA A 44 -6.98 -4.82 5.46
N LYS A 45 -6.07 -4.65 6.44
CA LYS A 45 -5.42 -5.75 7.14
C LYS A 45 -6.44 -6.74 7.70
N GLN A 46 -7.40 -6.27 8.49
CA GLN A 46 -8.43 -7.13 9.09
C GLN A 46 -9.21 -7.88 8.01
N ALA A 47 -9.66 -7.18 6.97
CA ALA A 47 -10.40 -7.80 5.88
C ALA A 47 -9.58 -8.84 5.10
N ILE A 48 -8.28 -8.62 4.92
CA ILE A 48 -7.37 -9.57 4.24
C ILE A 48 -7.16 -10.81 5.13
N GLU A 49 -6.87 -10.60 6.41
CA GLU A 49 -6.68 -11.68 7.38
C GLU A 49 -7.92 -12.57 7.48
N GLU A 50 -9.11 -11.97 7.58
CA GLU A 50 -10.40 -12.68 7.58
C GLU A 50 -10.64 -13.47 6.29
N ARG A 51 -10.44 -12.85 5.11
CA ARG A 51 -10.63 -13.51 3.82
C ARG A 51 -9.63 -14.63 3.55
N SER A 52 -8.47 -14.56 4.18
CA SER A 52 -7.44 -15.60 4.10
C SER A 52 -7.60 -16.69 5.15
N GLU A 53 -8.63 -16.62 6.00
CA GLU A 53 -8.84 -17.55 7.12
C GLU A 53 -7.61 -17.65 8.06
N GLY A 54 -6.83 -16.56 8.17
CA GLY A 54 -5.60 -16.49 8.95
C GLY A 54 -4.34 -17.07 8.28
N GLU A 55 -4.41 -17.50 7.01
CA GLU A 55 -3.23 -17.97 6.27
C GLU A 55 -2.25 -16.83 5.97
N LEU A 56 -2.76 -15.61 5.75
CA LEU A 56 -1.98 -14.41 5.54
C LEU A 56 -2.21 -13.44 6.70
N THR A 57 -1.14 -13.03 7.37
CA THR A 57 -1.17 -11.92 8.33
C THR A 57 -0.44 -10.70 7.78
N ILE A 58 -0.89 -9.52 8.20
CA ILE A 58 -0.28 -8.24 7.80
C ILE A 58 0.29 -7.54 9.02
N GLN A 59 1.53 -7.06 8.94
CA GLN A 59 2.11 -6.18 9.95
C GLN A 59 2.45 -4.83 9.33
N ILE A 60 1.77 -3.78 9.79
CA ILE A 60 1.98 -2.41 9.31
C ILE A 60 3.09 -1.76 10.14
N PHE A 61 4.01 -1.08 9.45
CA PHE A 61 5.14 -0.33 10.00
C PHE A 61 5.03 1.14 9.59
N PRO A 62 4.40 2.00 10.43
CA PRO A 62 4.17 3.41 10.14
C PRO A 62 5.42 4.27 10.36
N ASN A 63 5.33 5.56 10.02
CA ASN A 63 6.40 6.55 10.22
C ASN A 63 7.76 6.14 9.63
N SER A 64 7.79 5.44 8.49
CA SER A 64 9.04 4.99 7.84
C SER A 64 9.94 4.16 8.77
N GLN A 65 9.36 3.35 9.66
CA GLN A 65 10.10 2.52 10.63
C GLN A 65 11.10 1.54 10.01
N LEU A 66 10.88 1.14 8.74
CA LEU A 66 11.71 0.19 8.02
C LEU A 66 12.80 0.84 7.14
N GLY A 67 12.91 2.17 7.16
CA GLY A 67 13.87 2.93 6.36
C GLY A 67 13.19 3.93 5.42
N SER A 68 13.98 4.52 4.52
CA SER A 68 13.44 5.34 3.43
C SER A 68 12.63 4.50 2.45
N ASP A 69 11.78 5.14 1.64
CA ASP A 69 10.98 4.41 0.64
C ASP A 69 11.91 3.67 -0.35
N GLU A 70 13.05 4.28 -0.70
CA GLU A 70 14.07 3.71 -1.57
C GLU A 70 14.75 2.48 -0.95
N ASP A 71 15.11 2.53 0.34
CA ASP A 71 15.70 1.39 1.06
C ASP A 71 14.71 0.22 1.14
N VAL A 72 13.43 0.50 1.34
CA VAL A 72 12.39 -0.53 1.41
C VAL A 72 12.13 -1.13 0.04
N ILE A 73 12.11 -0.33 -1.04
CA ILE A 73 12.00 -0.84 -2.41
C ILE A 73 13.14 -1.83 -2.71
N GLU A 74 14.38 -1.51 -2.34
CA GLU A 74 15.51 -2.43 -2.53
C GLU A 74 15.39 -3.72 -1.70
N GLN A 75 14.82 -3.65 -0.49
CA GLN A 75 14.50 -4.85 0.30
C GLN A 75 13.48 -5.74 -0.43
N ILE A 76 12.44 -5.14 -1.03
CA ILE A 76 11.43 -5.88 -1.81
C ILE A 76 12.11 -6.57 -3.00
N ARG A 77 12.94 -5.85 -3.75
CA ARG A 77 13.69 -6.40 -4.90
C ARG A 77 14.67 -7.50 -4.49
N SER A 78 15.16 -7.46 -3.26
CA SER A 78 16.01 -8.50 -2.66
C SER A 78 15.21 -9.73 -2.17
N GLY A 79 13.88 -9.73 -2.32
CA GLY A 79 13.00 -10.84 -1.95
C GLY A 79 12.49 -10.81 -0.52
N ALA A 80 12.59 -9.66 0.18
CA ALA A 80 11.96 -9.51 1.49
C ALA A 80 10.43 -9.62 1.38
N ASN A 81 9.80 -10.19 2.40
CA ASN A 81 8.34 -10.30 2.52
C ASN A 81 7.71 -8.96 2.95
N ILE A 82 7.96 -7.91 2.16
CA ILE A 82 7.55 -6.54 2.44
C ILE A 82 6.74 -6.00 1.25
N ALA A 83 5.74 -5.19 1.54
CA ALA A 83 5.10 -4.28 0.61
C ALA A 83 5.26 -2.84 1.13
N ILE A 84 5.13 -1.85 0.25
CA ILE A 84 5.24 -0.45 0.61
C ILE A 84 4.14 0.37 -0.06
N LEU A 85 3.63 1.38 0.64
CA LEU A 85 2.79 2.42 0.05
C LEU A 85 3.68 3.54 -0.51
N VAL A 86 3.77 3.64 -1.84
CA VAL A 86 4.49 4.71 -2.56
C VAL A 86 3.61 5.33 -3.65
N ASP A 87 4.03 6.48 -4.16
CA ASP A 87 3.38 7.16 -5.28
C ASP A 87 3.95 6.74 -6.65
N ALA A 88 3.19 7.02 -7.70
CA ALA A 88 3.59 6.69 -9.08
C ALA A 88 4.87 7.41 -9.54
N GLY A 89 5.20 8.57 -8.96
CA GLY A 89 6.44 9.28 -9.25
C GLY A 89 7.67 8.45 -8.90
N ARG A 90 7.65 7.74 -7.76
CA ARG A 90 8.73 6.81 -7.38
C ARG A 90 8.79 5.57 -8.27
N LEU A 91 7.65 5.06 -8.69
CA LEU A 91 7.60 3.91 -9.62
C LEU A 91 8.14 4.27 -11.01
N SER A 92 8.12 5.55 -11.38
CA SER A 92 8.64 6.02 -12.67
C SER A 92 10.15 5.83 -12.86
N GLU A 93 10.91 5.61 -11.78
CA GLU A 93 12.32 5.23 -11.86
C GLU A 93 12.52 3.85 -12.50
N TYR A 94 11.51 2.98 -12.41
CA TYR A 94 11.54 1.60 -12.90
C TYR A 94 10.67 1.38 -14.13
N GLN A 95 9.57 2.12 -14.24
CA GLN A 95 8.69 2.15 -15.41
C GLN A 95 8.28 3.60 -15.69
N PRO A 96 9.02 4.33 -16.56
CA PRO A 96 8.85 5.78 -16.77
C PRO A 96 7.43 6.23 -17.07
N GLU A 97 6.66 5.43 -17.82
CA GLU A 97 5.29 5.73 -18.22
C GLU A 97 4.36 5.91 -17.03
N LEU A 98 4.58 5.20 -15.91
CA LEU A 98 3.77 5.38 -14.69
C LEU A 98 3.89 6.79 -14.11
N GLY A 99 4.96 7.52 -14.42
CA GLY A 99 5.14 8.91 -13.97
C GLY A 99 4.02 9.85 -14.40
N ILE A 100 3.34 9.56 -15.52
CA ILE A 100 2.21 10.38 -16.00
C ILE A 100 1.07 10.42 -14.98
N LEU A 101 0.92 9.38 -14.14
CA LEU A 101 -0.12 9.30 -13.11
C LEU A 101 0.05 10.34 -11.99
N SER A 102 1.18 11.03 -11.94
CA SER A 102 1.41 12.15 -11.02
C SER A 102 1.26 13.52 -11.69
N ALA A 103 0.88 13.57 -12.98
CA ALA A 103 0.78 14.81 -13.72
C ALA A 103 -0.31 15.73 -13.12
N PRO A 104 -0.01 17.03 -12.93
CA PRO A 104 -1.02 17.99 -12.51
C PRO A 104 -2.18 18.02 -13.50
N TYR A 105 -3.41 18.02 -12.99
CA TYR A 105 -4.64 18.09 -13.78
C TYR A 105 -4.86 16.90 -14.74
N LEU A 106 -4.25 15.73 -14.48
CA LEU A 106 -4.48 14.52 -15.29
C LEU A 106 -5.95 14.09 -15.30
N VAL A 107 -6.61 14.20 -14.16
CA VAL A 107 -8.01 13.82 -13.93
C VAL A 107 -8.76 14.99 -13.29
N GLU A 108 -10.09 15.04 -13.50
CA GLU A 108 -10.94 16.02 -12.83
C GLU A 108 -11.25 15.61 -11.40
N ASP A 109 -11.54 14.31 -11.20
CA ASP A 109 -11.77 13.71 -9.89
C ASP A 109 -10.99 12.39 -9.74
N HIS A 110 -10.70 12.02 -8.50
CA HIS A 110 -10.01 10.77 -8.17
C HIS A 110 -10.73 9.51 -8.70
N SER A 111 -12.07 9.55 -8.87
CA SER A 111 -12.85 8.46 -9.45
C SER A 111 -12.54 8.19 -10.93
N ASP A 112 -11.96 9.14 -11.66
CA ASP A 112 -11.56 8.93 -13.06
C ASP A 112 -10.37 7.99 -13.22
N TYR A 113 -9.59 7.74 -12.14
CA TYR A 113 -8.47 6.79 -12.17
C TYR A 113 -8.91 5.36 -12.46
N ASP A 114 -10.16 4.99 -12.22
CA ASP A 114 -10.66 3.66 -12.56
C ASP A 114 -10.59 3.40 -14.07
N GLN A 115 -10.83 4.42 -14.90
CA GLN A 115 -10.71 4.29 -16.35
C GLN A 115 -9.26 4.06 -16.80
N ILE A 116 -8.31 4.69 -16.10
CA ILE A 116 -6.88 4.54 -16.37
C ILE A 116 -6.41 3.16 -15.92
N THR A 117 -6.68 2.80 -14.67
CA THR A 117 -6.16 1.58 -14.03
C THR A 117 -6.79 0.29 -14.56
N THR A 118 -7.90 0.38 -15.28
CA THR A 118 -8.51 -0.75 -16.00
C THR A 118 -8.14 -0.79 -17.49
N SER A 119 -7.41 0.21 -18.00
CA SER A 119 -7.03 0.26 -19.41
C SER A 119 -5.96 -0.79 -19.75
N PRO A 120 -5.99 -1.37 -20.97
CA PRO A 120 -4.95 -2.29 -21.42
C PRO A 120 -3.54 -1.68 -21.39
N LEU A 121 -3.44 -0.37 -21.66
CA LEU A 121 -2.17 0.36 -21.66
C LEU A 121 -1.55 0.42 -20.26
N TYR A 122 -2.33 0.76 -19.24
CA TYR A 122 -1.86 0.76 -17.87
C TYR A 122 -1.45 -0.64 -17.40
N LEU A 123 -2.23 -1.66 -17.74
CA LEU A 123 -1.93 -3.04 -17.36
C LEU A 123 -0.61 -3.52 -18.00
N ASP A 124 -0.34 -3.13 -19.25
CA ASP A 124 0.95 -3.38 -19.91
C ASP A 124 2.12 -2.71 -19.16
N TRP A 125 1.95 -1.47 -18.70
CA TRP A 125 2.97 -0.79 -17.88
C TRP A 125 3.19 -1.47 -16.52
N VAL A 126 2.13 -1.99 -15.89
CA VAL A 126 2.24 -2.73 -14.63
C VAL A 126 3.01 -4.03 -14.79
N GLU A 127 2.79 -4.76 -15.89
CA GLU A 127 3.58 -5.96 -16.18
C GLU A 127 5.03 -5.59 -16.55
N GLY A 128 5.23 -4.50 -17.31
CA GLY A 128 6.57 -3.96 -17.60
C GLY A 128 7.35 -3.58 -16.34
N LEU A 129 6.70 -2.97 -15.35
CA LEU A 129 7.28 -2.70 -14.04
C LEU A 129 7.77 -3.98 -13.37
N ALA A 130 6.94 -5.03 -13.35
CA ALA A 130 7.28 -6.30 -12.73
C ALA A 130 8.47 -6.99 -13.43
N GLU A 131 8.48 -6.99 -14.76
CA GLU A 131 9.57 -7.56 -15.57
C GLU A 131 10.90 -6.80 -15.40
N ALA A 132 10.86 -5.47 -15.39
CA ALA A 132 12.06 -4.64 -15.35
C ALA A 132 12.69 -4.56 -13.96
N SER A 133 11.87 -4.56 -12.90
CA SER A 133 12.33 -4.24 -11.54
C SER A 133 12.16 -5.36 -10.52
N GLY A 134 11.32 -6.36 -10.82
CA GLY A 134 10.87 -7.35 -9.85
C GLY A 134 9.80 -6.83 -8.87
N LEU A 135 9.30 -5.60 -9.06
CA LEU A 135 8.26 -5.01 -8.22
C LEU A 135 6.87 -5.35 -8.76
N ARG A 136 6.05 -6.01 -7.94
CA ARG A 136 4.63 -6.24 -8.27
C ARG A 136 3.76 -5.13 -7.70
N LEU A 137 3.15 -4.33 -8.57
CA LEU A 137 2.13 -3.38 -8.13
C LEU A 137 0.86 -4.14 -7.73
N LEU A 138 0.44 -3.99 -6.47
CA LEU A 138 -0.73 -4.69 -5.94
C LEU A 138 -2.04 -3.99 -6.27
N ASN A 139 -2.05 -2.65 -6.16
CA ASN A 139 -3.20 -1.81 -6.47
C ASN A 139 -2.79 -0.34 -6.63
N TYR A 140 -3.64 0.44 -7.29
CA TYR A 140 -3.49 1.90 -7.44
C TYR A 140 -4.84 2.59 -7.26
N ASN A 141 -5.44 2.45 -6.07
CA ASN A 141 -6.75 3.04 -5.76
C ASN A 141 -6.81 3.69 -4.35
N TRP A 142 -5.65 4.03 -3.79
CA TRP A 142 -5.56 4.77 -2.53
C TRP A 142 -5.53 6.28 -2.80
N PHE A 143 -6.56 7.00 -2.36
CA PHE A 143 -6.65 8.45 -2.54
C PHE A 143 -6.33 9.20 -1.24
N GLN A 144 -5.25 9.99 -1.23
CA GLN A 144 -4.80 10.77 -0.08
C GLN A 144 -5.38 12.21 -0.04
N GLY A 145 -6.35 12.51 -0.90
CA GLY A 145 -6.86 13.87 -1.09
C GLY A 145 -6.13 14.65 -2.19
N SER A 146 -6.74 15.75 -2.61
CA SER A 146 -6.18 16.64 -3.61
C SER A 146 -5.03 17.47 -3.03
N ARG A 147 -3.89 17.51 -3.74
CA ARG A 147 -2.74 18.32 -3.32
C ARG A 147 -3.06 19.80 -3.48
N GLN A 148 -2.85 20.56 -2.40
CA GLN A 148 -2.97 22.02 -2.38
C GLN A 148 -1.59 22.63 -2.12
N MET A 149 -1.36 23.83 -2.66
CA MET A 149 -0.17 24.59 -2.31
C MET A 149 -0.32 25.15 -0.88
N LEU A 150 0.74 25.03 -0.09
CA LEU A 150 0.84 25.66 1.21
C LEU A 150 1.93 26.72 1.17
N THR A 151 1.53 27.99 1.21
CA THR A 151 2.40 29.16 1.09
C THR A 151 2.30 30.04 2.34
N GLN A 152 3.31 30.89 2.57
CA GLN A 152 3.30 31.86 3.68
C GLN A 152 2.33 33.02 3.41
N ASN A 153 2.20 33.41 2.14
CA ASN A 153 1.31 34.47 1.68
C ASN A 153 0.17 33.86 0.87
N GLU A 154 -0.94 34.58 0.78
CA GLU A 154 -2.08 34.20 -0.05
C GLU A 154 -1.69 34.16 -1.53
N VAL A 155 -2.19 33.16 -2.25
CA VAL A 155 -1.98 32.95 -3.69
C VAL A 155 -3.36 32.74 -4.30
N ASN A 156 -3.81 33.70 -5.10
CA ASN A 156 -5.12 33.66 -5.77
C ASN A 156 -4.98 33.47 -7.28
N THR A 157 -3.84 33.84 -7.83
CA THR A 157 -3.52 33.75 -9.26
C THR A 157 -2.15 33.11 -9.46
N PRO A 158 -1.89 32.49 -10.63
CA PRO A 158 -0.56 31.96 -10.93
C PRO A 158 0.55 33.02 -10.83
N GLU A 159 0.26 34.28 -11.13
CA GLU A 159 1.21 35.39 -11.04
C GLU A 159 1.70 35.65 -9.62
N ASP A 160 0.91 35.33 -8.59
CA ASP A 160 1.29 35.48 -7.18
C ASP A 160 2.41 34.50 -6.78
N LEU A 161 2.62 33.44 -7.57
CA LEU A 161 3.72 32.48 -7.37
C LEU A 161 5.06 33.00 -7.92
N ASN A 162 5.07 34.16 -8.61
CA ASN A 162 6.32 34.75 -9.09
C ASN A 162 7.26 35.01 -7.91
N SER A 163 8.47 34.43 -7.97
CA SER A 163 9.49 34.49 -6.90
C SER A 163 9.18 33.71 -5.62
N VAL A 164 8.08 32.94 -5.58
CA VAL A 164 7.81 32.02 -4.46
C VAL A 164 8.63 30.76 -4.64
N ARG A 165 9.53 30.49 -3.69
CA ARG A 165 10.27 29.23 -3.63
C ARG A 165 9.40 28.16 -2.99
N VAL A 166 8.84 27.28 -3.81
CA VAL A 166 8.04 26.13 -3.36
C VAL A 166 8.92 24.88 -3.31
N ARG A 167 8.89 24.17 -2.18
CA ARG A 167 9.54 22.86 -2.08
C ARG A 167 8.74 21.83 -2.88
N THR A 168 9.43 21.07 -3.73
CA THR A 168 8.88 19.89 -4.39
C THR A 168 9.47 18.61 -3.81
N ILE A 169 8.82 17.49 -4.09
CA ILE A 169 9.41 16.15 -3.89
C ILE A 169 10.36 15.92 -5.07
N ASN A 170 11.42 15.12 -4.87
CA ASN A 170 12.21 14.62 -6.00
C ASN A 170 11.29 13.77 -6.88
N SER A 171 10.89 14.32 -8.01
CA SER A 171 10.35 13.58 -9.15
C SER A 171 11.28 13.89 -10.30
N LEU A 172 11.66 12.88 -11.08
CA LEU A 172 12.53 13.06 -12.24
C LEU A 172 11.93 14.12 -13.18
N SER A 173 12.43 15.34 -13.08
CA SER A 173 12.42 16.27 -14.18
C SER A 173 13.38 15.70 -15.21
N GLY A 174 12.86 15.23 -16.34
CA GLY A 174 13.69 15.02 -17.52
C GLY A 174 14.45 16.28 -17.90
#